data_AF-A0A3B4AD34-F1
#
_entry.id   AF-A0A3B4AD34-F1
#
_cell.length_a   1.000
_cell.length_b   1.000
_cell.length_c   1.000
_cell.angle_alpha   90.00
_cell.angle_beta   90.00
_cell.angle_gamma   90.00
#
_symmetry.space_group_name_H-M   'P 1'
#
loop_
_entity.id
_entity.type
_entity.pdbx_description
1 polymer ?
#
loop_
_entity_poly.entity_id
_entity_poly.type
_entity_poly.pdbx_seq_one_letter_code
_entity_poly.pdbx_strand_id
1 'polypeptide(L)' 'MGGWSRSAVLELYRALLRAGRHLQHTDRNYYRRAVTREFRRCQTLSGPQEKEDALKRGQFFLNSKLGGLM' A
#
# COMPACT_ATOMS: atom_id res chain seq x y z
N MET A 1 13.05 -12.75 -3.67
CA MET A 1 12.27 -12.01 -2.65
C MET A 1 13.09 -10.77 -2.28
N GLY A 2 12.67 -9.60 -2.75
CA GLY A 2 13.37 -8.34 -2.45
C GLY A 2 12.98 -7.86 -1.05
N GLY A 3 13.95 -7.68 -0.18
CA GLY A 3 13.75 -7.12 1.15
C GLY A 3 13.25 -5.67 1.09
N TRP A 4 13.02 -5.09 2.27
CA TRP A 4 12.60 -3.69 2.37
C TRP A 4 13.59 -2.76 1.65
N SER A 5 13.10 -2.01 0.68
CA SER A 5 13.88 -0.99 -0.03
C SER A 5 13.00 0.23 -0.33
N ARG A 6 13.62 1.41 -0.43
CA ARG A 6 12.91 2.65 -0.74
C ARG A 6 12.20 2.57 -2.09
N SER A 7 12.82 1.94 -3.09
CA SER A 7 12.21 1.74 -4.40
C SER A 7 10.98 0.83 -4.30
N ALA A 8 11.07 -0.31 -3.60
CA ALA A 8 9.95 -1.24 -3.43
C ALA A 8 8.74 -0.58 -2.76
N VAL A 9 8.96 0.28 -1.75
CA VAL A 9 7.89 1.04 -1.09
C VAL A 9 7.21 2.01 -2.06
N LEU A 10 7.98 2.75 -2.86
CA LEU A 10 7.44 3.73 -3.81
C LEU A 10 6.72 3.04 -4.98
N GLU A 11 7.22 1.91 -5.44
CA GLU A 11 6.57 1.08 -6.46
C GLU A 11 5.23 0.54 -5.95
N LEU A 12 5.20 0.00 -4.73
CA LEU A 12 3.97 -0.46 -4.10
C LEU A 12 2.95 0.68 -3.96
N TYR A 13 3.38 1.86 -3.49
CA TYR A 13 2.52 3.03 -3.39
C TYR A 13 1.90 3.40 -4.75
N ARG A 14 2.72 3.46 -5.80
CA ARG A 14 2.27 3.74 -7.17
C ARG A 14 1.33 2.67 -7.70
N ALA A 15 1.58 1.40 -7.40
CA ALA A 15 0.75 0.28 -7.83
C ALA A 15 -0.63 0.32 -7.17
N LEU A 16 -0.71 0.58 -5.86
CA LEU A 16 -1.97 0.77 -5.15
C LEU A 16 -2.79 1.94 -5.71
N LEU A 17 -2.15 3.07 -5.98
CA LEU A 17 -2.83 4.21 -6.60
C LEU A 17 -3.31 3.92 -8.03
N ARG A 18 -2.61 3.09 -8.79
CA ARG A 18 -3.06 2.62 -10.11
C ARG A 18 -4.26 1.70 -9.99
N ALA A 19 -4.19 0.70 -9.10
CA ALA A 19 -5.29 -0.22 -8.84
C ALA A 19 -6.55 0.53 -8.40
N GLY A 20 -6.40 1.53 -7.52
CA GLY A 20 -7.51 2.37 -7.06
C GLY A 20 -8.23 3.18 -8.14
N ARG A 21 -7.64 3.38 -9.33
CA ARG A 21 -8.34 4.03 -10.46
C ARG A 21 -9.44 3.16 -11.04
N HIS A 22 -9.32 1.84 -10.90
CA HIS A 22 -10.29 0.87 -11.40
C HIS A 22 -11.45 0.63 -10.43
N LEU A 23 -11.43 1.25 -9.24
CA LEU A 23 -12.55 1.21 -8.30
C LEU A 23 -13.78 1.91 -8.91
N GLN A 24 -14.91 1.20 -8.86
CA GLN A 24 -16.20 1.59 -9.39
C GLN A 24 -17.15 2.03 -8.26
N HIS A 25 -17.16 1.30 -7.15
CA HIS A 25 -18.17 1.50 -6.09
C HIS A 25 -17.64 2.23 -4.87
N THR A 26 -16.32 2.40 -4.79
CA THR A 26 -15.66 3.06 -3.66
C THR A 26 -15.24 4.49 -4.01
N ASP A 27 -15.37 5.43 -3.08
CA ASP A 27 -14.87 6.80 -3.29
C ASP A 27 -13.34 6.79 -3.48
N ARG A 28 -12.90 7.16 -4.70
CA ARG A 28 -11.50 7.16 -5.11
C ARG A 28 -10.66 8.19 -4.35
N ASN A 29 -11.24 9.34 -3.99
CA ASN A 29 -10.56 10.37 -3.21
C ASN A 29 -10.35 9.88 -1.77
N TYR A 30 -11.37 9.23 -1.18
CA TYR A 30 -11.24 8.59 0.11
C TYR A 30 -10.15 7.51 0.09
N TYR A 31 -10.19 6.60 -0.89
CA TYR A 31 -9.18 5.55 -1.06
C TYR A 31 -7.76 6.13 -1.14
N ARG A 32 -7.53 7.13 -1.99
CA ARG A 32 -6.22 7.77 -2.13
C ARG A 32 -5.74 8.39 -0.81
N ARG A 33 -6.64 9.05 -0.07
CA ARG A 33 -6.34 9.64 1.23
C ARG A 33 -6.03 8.56 2.28
N ALA A 34 -6.76 7.46 2.28
CA ALA A 34 -6.55 6.32 3.17
C ALA A 34 -5.18 5.67 2.93
N VAL A 35 -4.84 5.35 1.66
CA VAL A 35 -3.51 4.82 1.29
C VAL A 35 -2.41 5.78 1.72
N THR A 36 -2.56 7.09 1.45
CA THR A 36 -1.54 8.08 1.84
C THR A 36 -1.37 8.17 3.36
N ARG A 37 -2.46 8.08 4.12
CA ARG A 37 -2.44 8.09 5.59
C ARG A 37 -1.70 6.87 6.14
N GLU A 38 -1.96 5.69 5.58
CA GLU A 38 -1.32 4.46 6.02
C GLU A 38 0.19 4.50 5.76
N PHE A 39 0.62 4.93 4.57
CA PHE A 39 2.05 5.09 4.28
C PHE A 39 2.74 6.13 5.17
N ARG A 40 2.04 7.21 5.56
CA ARG A 40 2.57 8.17 6.55
C ARG A 40 2.69 7.55 7.94
N ARG A 41 1.71 6.75 8.36
CA ARG A 41 1.77 5.99 9.62
C ARG A 41 2.94 5.02 9.63
N CYS A 42 3.17 4.30 8.52
CA CYS A 42 4.29 3.37 8.42
C CYS A 42 5.67 4.05 8.40
N GLN A 43 5.77 5.35 8.11
CA GLN A 43 7.04 6.08 8.20
C GLN A 43 7.53 6.23 9.64
N THR A 44 6.64 6.16 10.63
CA THR A 44 7.02 6.21 12.06
C THR A 44 7.49 4.86 12.59
N LEU A 45 7.48 3.80 11.76
CA LEU A 45 8.02 2.49 12.16
C LEU A 45 9.53 2.57 12.24
N SER A 46 10.07 2.16 13.38
CA SER A 46 11.50 2.23 13.67
C SER A 46 12.19 0.89 13.35
N GLY A 47 11.48 -0.22 13.56
CA GLY A 47 12.04 -1.56 13.42
C GLY A 47 12.22 -1.97 11.96
N PRO A 48 13.38 -2.55 11.58
CA PRO A 48 13.57 -3.10 10.23
C PRO A 48 12.58 -4.23 9.94
N GLN A 49 12.26 -5.06 10.93
CA GLN A 49 11.26 -6.14 10.83
C GLN A 49 9.85 -5.57 10.56
N GLU A 50 9.44 -4.56 11.32
CA GLU A 50 8.13 -3.92 11.18
C GLU A 50 7.94 -3.30 9.79
N LYS A 51 9.01 -2.70 9.26
CA LYS A 51 9.04 -2.12 7.91
C LYS A 51 8.86 -3.19 6.85
N GLU A 52 9.50 -4.35 7.02
CA GLU A 52 9.37 -5.47 6.09
C GLU A 52 7.98 -6.10 6.14
N ASP A 53 7.43 -6.28 7.34
CA ASP A 53 6.07 -6.82 7.53
C ASP A 53 5.01 -5.85 6.98
N ALA A 54 5.19 -4.54 7.15
CA ALA A 54 4.33 -3.54 6.54
C ALA A 54 4.37 -3.62 5.00
N LEU A 55 5.56 -3.79 4.42
CA LEU A 55 5.71 -3.95 2.97
C LEU A 55 5.01 -5.22 2.48
N LYS A 56 5.20 -6.36 3.17
CA LYS A 56 4.54 -7.63 2.86
C LYS A 56 3.02 -7.52 2.93
N ARG A 57 2.48 -6.86 3.97
CA ARG A 57 1.04 -6.61 4.10
C ARG A 57 0.49 -5.80 2.93
N GLY A 58 1.19 -4.74 2.52
CA GLY A 58 0.75 -3.92 1.40
C GLY A 58 0.83 -4.67 0.05
N GLN A 59 1.87 -5.49 -0.16
CA GLN A 59 1.96 -6.37 -1.33
C GLN A 59 0.82 -7.39 -1.35
N PHE A 60 0.51 -8.02 -0.21
CA PHE A 60 -0.62 -8.92 -0.08
C PHE A 60 -1.96 -8.22 -0.37
N PHE A 61 -2.14 -7.00 0.12
CA PHE A 61 -3.33 -6.19 -0.16
C PHE A 61 -3.48 -5.89 -1.66
N LEU A 62 -2.39 -5.55 -2.34
CA LEU A 62 -2.40 -5.35 -3.79
C LEU A 62 -2.76 -6.66 -4.53
N ASN A 63 -2.12 -7.76 -4.17
CA ASN A 63 -2.30 -9.07 -4.82
C ASN A 63 -3.70 -9.67 -4.60
N SER A 64 -4.32 -9.39 -3.45
CA SER A 64 -5.69 -9.79 -3.12
C SER A 64 -6.77 -8.88 -3.74
N LYS A 65 -6.43 -8.13 -4.80
CA LYS A 65 -7.31 -7.14 -5.45
C LYS A 65 -7.87 -6.13 -4.45
N LEU A 66 -6.96 -5.49 -3.70
CA LEU A 66 -7.30 -4.50 -2.68
C LEU A 66 -8.22 -5.05 -1.58
N GLY A 67 -8.09 -6.33 -1.24
CA GLY A 67 -8.95 -6.98 -0.25
C GLY A 67 -10.43 -7.10 -0.68
N GLY A 68 -10.70 -7.13 -1.98
CA GLY A 68 -12.06 -7.23 -2.53
C GLY A 68 -12.77 -5.89 -2.72
N LEU A 69 -12.06 -4.75 -2.60
CA LEU A 69 -12.63 -3.46 -2.97
C LEU A 69 -12.93 -3.44 -4.48
N MET A 70 -14.18 -3.11 -4.82
CA MET A 70 -14.67 -2.97 -6.20
C MET A 70 -14.99 -1.53 -6.56
#